data_AF-A0A350FT48-F1
#
_entry.id   AF-A0A350FT48-F1
#
_cell.length_a   1.000
_cell.length_b   1.000
_cell.length_c   1.000
_cell.angle_alpha   90.00
_cell.angle_beta   90.00
_cell.angle_gamma   90.00
#
_symmetry.space_group_name_H-M   'P 1'
#
loop_
_entity.id
_entity.type
_entity.pdbx_description
1 polymer ?
#
loop_
_entity_poly.entity_id
_entity_poly.type
_entity_poly.pdbx_seq_one_letter_code
_entity_poly.pdbx_strand_id
1 'polypeptide(L)'
;MNRKFFQQQSGFIASYILYGIGLLAIVGAAYARLNTNAQQGQSVQDTVNEVAVQLEVIKGKIMLCAAVYPDGDHAQFDTRHAYPAPATTGNVAVISAVACPTPNGPLSLALMPDGIPLPVSPPDFEEWVYEHTEAGGIRLRLIPRLSGGAAATRERLLRQYDGSIIANGDEIVFAVLN
;
A
#
# COMPACT_ATOMS: atom_id res chain seq x y z
N MET A 1 36.71 32.71 -58.92
CA MET A 1 35.47 32.04 -58.43
C MET A 1 35.55 31.86 -56.92
N ASN A 2 34.56 32.43 -56.23
CA ASN A 2 34.45 32.63 -54.78
C ASN A 2 34.41 31.31 -53.97
N ARG A 3 35.47 30.98 -53.22
CA ARG A 3 35.43 29.93 -52.18
C ARG A 3 35.02 30.44 -50.79
N LYS A 4 35.14 31.75 -50.51
CA LYS A 4 34.85 32.32 -49.18
C LYS A 4 33.35 32.41 -48.85
N PHE A 5 32.48 32.56 -49.85
CA PHE A 5 31.03 32.68 -49.64
C PHE A 5 30.38 31.37 -49.16
N PHE A 6 30.86 30.22 -49.63
CA PHE A 6 30.32 28.91 -49.24
C PHE A 6 30.66 28.51 -47.79
N GLN A 7 31.79 28.97 -47.23
CA GLN A 7 32.14 28.70 -45.83
C GLN A 7 31.39 29.59 -44.83
N GLN A 8 30.99 30.80 -45.21
CA GLN A 8 30.19 31.67 -44.35
C GLN A 8 28.71 31.26 -44.28
N GLN A 9 28.15 30.75 -45.38
CA GLN A 9 26.78 30.23 -45.40
C GLN A 9 26.61 28.89 -44.68
N SER A 10 27.63 28.01 -44.70
CA SER A 10 27.55 26.72 -44.00
C SER A 10 27.52 26.88 -42.47
N GLY A 11 28.22 27.88 -41.92
CA GLY A 11 28.20 28.18 -40.48
C GLY A 11 26.85 28.68 -39.97
N PHE A 12 26.14 29.48 -40.77
CA PHE A 12 24.82 30.00 -40.40
C PHE A 12 23.75 28.89 -40.46
N ILE A 13 23.79 28.02 -41.48
CA ILE A 13 22.87 26.88 -41.60
C ILE A 13 23.13 25.85 -40.48
N ALA A 14 24.38 25.57 -40.14
CA ALA A 14 24.74 24.68 -39.04
C ALA A 14 24.20 25.19 -37.68
N SER A 15 24.23 26.51 -37.44
CA SER A 15 23.65 27.12 -36.24
C SER A 15 22.14 26.86 -36.13
N TYR A 16 21.37 27.02 -37.22
CA TYR A 16 19.93 26.76 -37.20
C TYR A 16 19.59 25.29 -36.97
N ILE A 17 20.37 24.37 -37.54
CA ILE A 17 20.18 22.93 -37.33
C ILE A 17 20.47 22.57 -35.86
N LEU A 18 21.56 23.10 -35.28
CA LEU A 18 21.87 22.88 -33.86
C LEU A 18 20.83 23.48 -32.92
N TYR A 19 20.28 24.66 -33.26
CA TYR A 19 19.20 25.27 -32.49
C TYR A 19 17.91 24.43 -32.57
N GLY A 20 17.59 23.89 -33.75
CA GLY A 20 16.47 22.98 -33.94
C GLY A 20 16.61 21.67 -33.15
N ILE A 21 17.80 21.05 -33.17
CA ILE A 21 18.10 19.86 -32.38
C ILE A 21 18.03 20.18 -30.87
N GLY A 22 18.54 21.34 -30.45
CA GLY A 22 18.47 21.79 -29.06
C GLY A 22 17.03 21.96 -28.56
N LEU A 23 16.17 22.58 -29.36
CA LEU A 23 14.75 22.72 -29.05
C LEU A 23 14.04 21.37 -28.97
N LEU A 24 14.30 20.46 -29.92
CA LEU A 24 13.74 19.11 -29.91
C LEU A 24 14.20 18.31 -28.67
N ALA A 25 15.46 18.46 -28.26
CA ALA A 25 15.98 17.80 -27.05
C ALA A 25 15.30 18.32 -25.77
N ILE A 26 15.06 19.63 -25.66
CA ILE A 26 14.35 20.22 -24.51
C ILE A 26 12.90 19.73 -24.46
N VAL A 27 12.20 19.74 -25.59
CA VAL A 27 10.81 19.25 -25.68
C VAL A 27 10.75 17.75 -25.37
N GLY A 28 11.68 16.96 -25.90
CA GLY A 28 11.77 15.53 -25.62
C GLY A 28 12.03 15.23 -24.14
N ALA A 29 12.92 15.97 -23.50
CA ALA A 29 13.19 15.83 -22.06
C ALA A 29 11.99 16.25 -21.19
N ALA A 30 11.28 17.32 -21.57
CA ALA A 30 10.06 17.73 -20.90
C ALA A 30 8.95 16.68 -21.03
N TYR A 31 8.76 16.14 -22.23
CA TYR A 31 7.76 15.10 -22.49
C TYR A 31 8.08 13.80 -21.77
N ALA A 32 9.36 13.39 -21.74
CA ALA A 32 9.82 12.24 -20.98
C ALA A 32 9.52 12.39 -19.49
N ARG A 33 9.81 13.55 -18.89
CA ARG A 33 9.51 13.84 -17.48
C ARG A 33 8.01 13.83 -17.18
N LEU A 34 7.19 14.39 -18.06
CA LEU A 34 5.73 14.38 -17.89
C LEU A 34 5.17 12.95 -17.94
N ASN A 35 5.64 12.14 -18.89
CA ASN A 35 5.20 10.76 -19.02
C ASN A 35 5.64 9.90 -17.82
N THR A 36 6.86 10.06 -17.32
CA THR A 36 7.31 9.36 -16.12
C THR A 36 6.51 9.77 -14.88
N ASN A 37 6.18 11.05 -14.73
CA ASN A 37 5.36 11.54 -13.61
C ASN A 37 3.92 11.01 -13.67
N ALA A 38 3.35 10.92 -14.87
CA ALA A 38 2.02 10.35 -15.07
C ALA A 38 2.00 8.84 -14.73
N GLN A 39 3.00 8.08 -15.17
CA GLN A 39 3.13 6.66 -14.86
C GLN A 39 3.35 6.40 -13.37
N GLN A 40 4.20 7.18 -12.70
CA GLN A 40 4.35 7.11 -11.24
C GLN A 40 3.04 7.46 -10.53
N GLY A 41 2.32 8.47 -11.02
CA GLY A 41 1.03 8.87 -10.47
C GLY A 41 -0.04 7.78 -10.56
N GLN A 42 -0.05 7.02 -11.66
CA GLN A 42 -0.94 5.86 -11.87
C GLN A 42 -0.55 4.70 -10.97
N SER A 43 0.73 4.32 -10.94
CA SER A 43 1.23 3.24 -10.08
C SER A 43 0.88 3.48 -8.61
N VAL A 44 1.07 4.70 -8.11
CA VAL A 44 0.68 5.05 -6.73
C VAL A 44 -0.83 4.92 -6.55
N GLN A 45 -1.65 5.29 -7.54
CA GLN A 45 -3.11 5.15 -7.43
C GLN A 45 -3.54 3.69 -7.41
N ASP A 46 -2.91 2.84 -8.22
CA ASP A 46 -3.21 1.42 -8.28
C ASP A 46 -2.87 0.76 -6.94
N THR A 47 -1.72 1.09 -6.33
CA THR A 47 -1.37 0.62 -4.98
C THR A 47 -2.34 1.12 -3.91
N VAL A 48 -2.81 2.37 -3.98
CA VAL A 48 -3.82 2.90 -3.05
C VAL A 48 -5.13 2.12 -3.17
N ASN A 49 -5.60 1.88 -4.40
CA ASN A 49 -6.82 1.13 -4.66
C ASN A 49 -6.69 -0.32 -4.19
N GLU A 50 -5.52 -0.94 -4.42
CA GLU A 50 -5.20 -2.26 -3.93
C GLU A 50 -5.25 -2.31 -2.41
N VAL A 51 -4.55 -1.42 -1.70
CA VAL A 51 -4.59 -1.34 -0.22
C VAL A 51 -6.03 -1.21 0.29
N ALA A 52 -6.85 -0.38 -0.34
CA ALA A 52 -8.25 -0.20 0.04
C ALA A 52 -9.07 -1.50 -0.08
N VAL A 53 -8.92 -2.21 -1.20
CA VAL A 53 -9.60 -3.50 -1.43
C VAL A 53 -9.12 -4.56 -0.44
N GLN A 54 -7.81 -4.65 -0.23
CA GLN A 54 -7.23 -5.61 0.72
C GLN A 54 -7.70 -5.36 2.15
N LEU A 55 -7.75 -4.09 2.56
CA LEU A 55 -8.25 -3.70 3.88
C LEU A 55 -9.69 -4.18 4.10
N GLU A 56 -10.58 -3.96 3.13
CA GLU A 56 -11.98 -4.40 3.24
C GLU A 56 -12.12 -5.93 3.26
N VAL A 57 -11.31 -6.64 2.49
CA VAL A 57 -11.28 -8.12 2.53
C VAL A 57 -10.82 -8.63 3.90
N ILE A 58 -9.74 -8.07 4.45
CA ILE A 58 -9.21 -8.48 5.77
C ILE A 58 -10.23 -8.14 6.88
N LYS A 59 -10.81 -6.93 6.85
CA LYS A 59 -11.88 -6.54 7.78
C LYS A 59 -13.06 -7.50 7.70
N GLY A 60 -13.51 -7.82 6.49
CA GLY A 60 -14.59 -8.77 6.25
C GLY A 60 -14.31 -10.14 6.88
N LYS A 61 -13.10 -10.66 6.70
CA LYS A 61 -12.66 -11.92 7.33
C LYS A 61 -12.62 -11.86 8.85
N ILE A 62 -12.09 -10.77 9.43
CA ILE A 62 -12.06 -10.56 10.89
C ILE A 62 -13.48 -10.56 11.46
N MET A 63 -14.41 -9.84 10.82
CA MET A 63 -15.81 -9.77 11.23
C MET A 63 -16.52 -11.11 11.04
N LEU A 64 -16.25 -11.82 9.93
CA LEU A 64 -16.82 -13.12 9.63
C LEU A 64 -16.38 -14.17 10.67
N CYS A 65 -15.11 -14.13 11.08
CA CYS A 65 -14.57 -14.99 12.12
C CYS A 65 -15.38 -14.90 13.41
N ALA A 66 -15.60 -13.66 13.90
CA ALA A 66 -16.41 -13.40 15.09
C ALA A 66 -17.90 -13.73 14.91
N ALA A 67 -18.43 -13.59 13.68
CA ALA A 67 -19.82 -13.91 13.38
C ALA A 67 -20.09 -15.43 13.31
N VAL A 68 -19.13 -16.21 12.80
CA VAL A 68 -19.25 -17.67 12.65
C VAL A 68 -18.94 -18.39 13.97
N TYR A 69 -18.03 -17.84 14.77
CA TYR A 69 -17.62 -18.41 16.05
C TYR A 69 -17.84 -17.43 17.22
N PRO A 70 -19.09 -17.03 17.51
CA PRO A 70 -19.39 -16.01 18.51
C PRO A 70 -19.06 -16.44 19.95
N ASP A 71 -19.05 -17.74 20.22
CA ASP A 71 -18.73 -18.32 21.53
C ASP A 71 -17.26 -18.74 21.67
N GLY A 72 -16.44 -18.46 20.64
CA GLY A 72 -15.03 -18.79 20.66
C GLY A 72 -14.24 -17.93 21.64
N ASP A 73 -13.24 -18.52 22.30
CA ASP A 73 -12.35 -17.80 23.20
C ASP A 73 -10.88 -18.19 22.98
N HIS A 74 -10.03 -17.17 22.89
CA HIS A 74 -8.58 -17.29 22.81
C HIS A 74 -7.89 -17.20 24.18
N ALA A 75 -8.63 -16.97 25.27
CA ALA A 75 -8.15 -16.81 26.64
C ALA A 75 -7.10 -15.70 26.83
N GLN A 76 -7.08 -14.73 25.91
CA GLN A 76 -6.11 -13.63 25.87
C GLN A 76 -6.76 -12.24 25.91
N PHE A 77 -8.05 -12.11 25.57
CA PHE A 77 -8.75 -10.82 25.47
C PHE A 77 -10.16 -10.88 26.05
N ASP A 78 -10.39 -10.20 27.17
CA ASP A 78 -11.66 -10.27 27.92
C ASP A 78 -12.86 -9.65 27.18
N THR A 79 -12.66 -8.58 26.40
CA THR A 79 -13.76 -7.80 25.80
C THR A 79 -14.14 -8.25 24.38
N ARG A 80 -13.33 -9.08 23.73
CA ARG A 80 -13.45 -9.46 22.31
C ARG A 80 -13.01 -10.90 22.06
N HIS A 81 -13.36 -11.83 22.95
CA HIS A 81 -12.95 -13.24 22.89
C HIS A 81 -13.27 -13.92 21.53
N ALA A 82 -14.41 -13.59 20.93
CA ALA A 82 -14.86 -14.14 19.64
C ALA A 82 -14.06 -13.62 18.42
N TYR A 83 -13.34 -12.51 18.57
CA TYR A 83 -12.54 -11.97 17.49
C TYR A 83 -11.24 -12.75 17.33
N PRO A 84 -10.69 -12.82 16.12
CA PRO A 84 -9.47 -13.55 15.89
C PRO A 84 -8.31 -12.98 16.71
N ALA A 85 -7.38 -13.85 17.12
CA ALA A 85 -6.20 -13.50 17.88
C ALA A 85 -4.92 -13.98 17.17
N PRO A 86 -3.76 -13.40 17.49
CA PRO A 86 -2.48 -14.04 17.20
C PRO A 86 -2.47 -15.51 17.66
N ALA A 87 -1.94 -16.41 16.82
CA ALA A 87 -1.83 -17.83 17.18
C ALA A 87 -0.83 -18.10 18.32
N THR A 88 0.06 -17.14 18.58
CA THR A 88 1.03 -17.14 19.69
C THR A 88 0.59 -16.19 20.80
N THR A 89 1.26 -16.23 21.94
CA THR A 89 1.03 -15.26 23.02
C THR A 89 1.40 -13.84 22.57
N GLY A 90 0.49 -12.89 22.75
CA GLY A 90 0.70 -11.48 22.48
C GLY A 90 -0.51 -10.85 21.80
N ASN A 91 -0.41 -9.57 21.53
CA ASN A 91 -1.50 -8.79 20.96
C ASN A 91 -1.21 -8.28 19.53
N VAL A 92 -0.05 -8.63 18.96
CA VAL A 92 0.37 -8.21 17.63
C VAL A 92 0.94 -9.40 16.86
N ALA A 93 0.52 -9.58 15.60
CA ALA A 93 1.09 -10.57 14.70
C ALA A 93 0.82 -10.22 13.22
N VAL A 94 1.59 -10.80 12.30
CA VAL A 94 1.24 -10.76 10.86
C VAL A 94 -0.08 -11.47 10.60
N ILE A 95 -0.85 -11.02 9.60
CA ILE A 95 -2.22 -11.47 9.36
C ILE A 95 -2.31 -12.98 9.06
N SER A 96 -1.28 -13.57 8.45
CA SER A 96 -1.19 -15.02 8.23
C SER A 96 -1.10 -15.84 9.51
N ALA A 97 -0.55 -15.26 10.58
CA ALA A 97 -0.41 -15.87 11.91
C ALA A 97 -1.61 -15.59 12.83
N VAL A 98 -2.66 -14.95 12.32
CA VAL A 98 -3.91 -14.70 13.04
C VAL A 98 -4.87 -15.86 12.83
N ALA A 99 -5.54 -16.27 13.91
CA ALA A 99 -6.45 -17.41 13.92
C ALA A 99 -7.79 -17.06 14.59
N CYS A 100 -8.84 -17.75 14.15
CA CYS A 100 -10.17 -17.76 14.73
C CYS A 100 -10.28 -18.73 15.90
N PRO A 101 -11.12 -18.41 16.91
CA PRO A 101 -11.29 -19.25 18.09
C PRO A 101 -12.34 -20.34 17.84
N THR A 102 -12.04 -21.31 16.98
CA THR A 102 -13.03 -22.34 16.63
C THR A 102 -13.14 -23.42 17.72
N PRO A 103 -14.30 -24.11 17.83
CA PRO A 103 -14.50 -25.18 18.80
C PRO A 103 -13.51 -26.35 18.68
N ASN A 104 -12.96 -26.57 17.47
CA ASN A 104 -12.04 -27.67 17.18
C ASN A 104 -10.56 -27.24 17.24
N GLY A 105 -10.28 -26.05 17.79
CA GLY A 105 -8.95 -25.45 17.88
C GLY A 105 -8.77 -24.22 16.99
N PRO A 106 -7.63 -23.51 17.09
CA PRO A 106 -7.40 -22.29 16.32
C PRO A 106 -7.39 -22.57 14.81
N LEU A 107 -8.25 -21.87 14.06
CA LEU A 107 -8.27 -21.93 12.59
C LEU A 107 -7.64 -20.67 12.03
N SER A 108 -6.54 -20.78 11.27
CA SER A 108 -5.92 -19.61 10.63
C SER A 108 -6.95 -18.84 9.79
N LEU A 109 -6.88 -17.51 9.84
CA LEU A 109 -7.73 -16.62 9.03
C LEU A 109 -7.55 -16.87 7.52
N ALA A 110 -6.39 -17.39 7.12
CA ALA A 110 -6.07 -17.81 5.76
C ALA A 110 -6.85 -19.05 5.30
N LEU A 111 -7.28 -19.88 6.25
CA LEU A 111 -7.92 -21.18 6.02
C LEU A 111 -9.42 -21.15 6.31
N MET A 112 -10.01 -19.96 6.46
CA MET A 112 -11.45 -19.82 6.62
C MET A 112 -12.19 -20.42 5.41
N PRO A 113 -13.33 -21.12 5.64
CA PRO A 113 -14.11 -21.75 4.57
C PRO A 113 -15.02 -20.74 3.83
N ASP A 114 -14.54 -19.52 3.59
CA ASP A 114 -15.26 -18.46 2.88
C ASP A 114 -14.94 -18.42 1.38
N GLY A 115 -13.96 -19.21 0.93
CA GLY A 115 -13.54 -19.29 -0.47
C GLY A 115 -12.76 -18.07 -0.96
N ILE A 116 -12.43 -17.12 -0.07
CA ILE A 116 -11.68 -15.91 -0.38
C ILE A 116 -10.28 -16.08 0.22
N PRO A 117 -9.19 -16.12 -0.55
CA PRO A 117 -7.85 -16.17 0.03
C PRO A 117 -7.51 -14.85 0.75
N LEU A 118 -6.58 -14.89 1.71
CA LEU A 118 -5.99 -13.64 2.21
C LEU A 118 -5.25 -12.93 1.06
N PRO A 119 -5.40 -11.59 0.95
CA PRO A 119 -4.72 -10.85 -0.10
C PRO A 119 -3.20 -10.88 0.11
N VAL A 120 -2.46 -10.96 -0.99
CA VAL A 120 -1.00 -10.78 -0.98
C VAL A 120 -0.70 -9.31 -0.75
N SER A 121 0.18 -8.99 0.18
CA SER A 121 0.47 -7.58 0.51
C SER A 121 1.08 -6.83 -0.66
N PRO A 122 0.80 -5.52 -0.80
CA PRO A 122 1.27 -4.75 -1.95
C PRO A 122 2.81 -4.68 -1.98
N PRO A 123 3.43 -4.50 -3.15
CA PRO A 123 4.87 -4.66 -3.33
C PRO A 123 5.73 -3.75 -2.43
N ASP A 124 5.25 -2.53 -2.14
CA ASP A 124 5.99 -1.55 -1.34
C ASP A 124 5.89 -1.79 0.18
N PHE A 125 5.02 -2.71 0.60
CA PHE A 125 4.71 -2.95 2.01
C PHE A 125 5.03 -4.38 2.43
N GLU A 126 5.35 -4.52 3.71
CA GLU A 126 5.39 -5.79 4.39
C GLU A 126 4.00 -6.40 4.52
N GLU A 127 3.94 -7.61 5.08
CA GLU A 127 2.68 -8.25 5.38
C GLU A 127 1.83 -7.39 6.32
N TRP A 128 0.51 -7.38 6.11
CA TRP A 128 -0.43 -6.75 7.02
C TRP A 128 -0.22 -7.27 8.45
N VAL A 129 -0.12 -6.35 9.40
CA VAL A 129 0.03 -6.67 10.82
C VAL A 129 -1.29 -6.42 11.53
N TYR A 130 -1.79 -7.43 12.22
CA TYR A 130 -2.94 -7.37 13.10
C TYR A 130 -2.49 -6.96 14.50
N GLU A 131 -3.22 -6.04 15.13
CA GLU A 131 -3.04 -5.64 16.51
C GLU A 131 -4.38 -5.61 17.24
N HIS A 132 -4.43 -6.30 18.38
CA HIS A 132 -5.47 -6.16 19.36
C HIS A 132 -5.01 -5.16 20.43
N THR A 133 -5.77 -4.09 20.65
CA THR A 133 -5.39 -3.07 21.63
C THR A 133 -5.82 -3.51 23.03
N GLU A 134 -5.17 -2.95 24.06
CA GLU A 134 -5.54 -3.19 25.46
C GLU A 134 -6.98 -2.74 25.77
N ALA A 135 -7.50 -1.76 25.02
CA ALA A 135 -8.87 -1.27 25.16
C ALA A 135 -9.93 -2.17 24.49
N GLY A 136 -9.54 -3.26 23.83
CA GLY A 136 -10.48 -4.12 23.09
C GLY A 136 -10.77 -3.66 21.66
N GLY A 137 -9.93 -2.80 21.11
CA GLY A 137 -9.98 -2.38 19.72
C GLY A 137 -9.14 -3.31 18.84
N ILE A 138 -9.42 -3.30 17.54
CA ILE A 138 -8.68 -4.05 16.53
C ILE A 138 -8.11 -3.07 15.52
N ARG A 139 -6.82 -3.20 15.23
CA ARG A 139 -6.08 -2.37 14.29
C ARG A 139 -5.37 -3.23 13.27
N LEU A 140 -5.26 -2.70 12.06
CA LEU A 140 -4.43 -3.25 11.00
C LEU A 140 -3.34 -2.24 10.68
N ARG A 141 -2.10 -2.71 10.61
CA ARG A 141 -0.91 -1.88 10.35
C ARG A 141 -0.29 -2.31 9.04
N LEU A 142 0.10 -1.32 8.26
CA LEU A 142 0.83 -1.50 7.03
C LEU A 142 2.19 -0.81 7.18
N ILE A 143 3.25 -1.61 7.10
CA ILE A 143 4.63 -1.19 7.33
C ILE A 143 5.35 -1.18 5.97
N PRO A 144 5.98 -0.07 5.55
CA PRO A 144 6.71 -0.04 4.30
C PRO A 144 8.00 -0.87 4.38
N ARG A 145 8.34 -1.60 3.31
CA ARG A 145 9.56 -2.42 3.25
C ARG A 145 10.84 -1.60 3.32
N LEU A 146 10.78 -0.37 2.83
CA LEU A 146 11.87 0.60 2.83
C LEU A 146 11.36 1.88 3.47
N SER A 147 12.11 2.42 4.44
CA SER A 147 11.78 3.71 5.05
C SER A 147 11.72 4.80 3.98
N GLY A 148 10.64 5.58 4.00
CA GLY A 148 10.32 6.57 2.97
C GLY A 148 9.90 6.03 1.59
N GLY A 149 9.99 4.71 1.33
CA GLY A 149 9.72 4.11 0.01
C GLY A 149 8.26 4.24 -0.43
N ALA A 150 7.32 4.21 0.51
CA ALA A 150 5.88 4.32 0.25
C ALA A 150 5.30 5.70 0.58
N ALA A 151 6.12 6.75 0.70
CA ALA A 151 5.68 8.07 1.17
C ALA A 151 4.51 8.66 0.34
N ALA A 152 4.58 8.57 -0.99
CA ALA A 152 3.53 9.07 -1.88
C ALA A 152 2.21 8.30 -1.72
N THR A 153 2.28 6.97 -1.59
CA THR A 153 1.13 6.09 -1.33
C THR A 153 0.52 6.39 0.04
N ARG A 154 1.35 6.57 1.07
CA ARG A 154 0.93 6.96 2.43
C ARG A 154 0.17 8.29 2.42
N GLU A 155 0.72 9.32 1.78
CA GLU A 155 0.07 10.63 1.71
C GLU A 155 -1.28 10.59 0.97
N ARG A 156 -1.45 9.70 0.00
CA ARG A 156 -2.75 9.50 -0.64
C ARG A 156 -3.73 8.75 0.27
N LEU A 157 -3.30 7.67 0.92
CA LEU A 157 -4.13 6.91 1.86
C LEU A 157 -4.61 7.79 3.04
N LEU A 158 -3.72 8.60 3.60
CA LEU A 158 -4.08 9.53 4.68
C LEU A 158 -5.14 10.54 4.26
N ARG A 159 -5.09 11.03 3.01
CA ARG A 159 -6.12 11.92 2.48
C ARG A 159 -7.44 11.21 2.19
N GLN A 160 -7.39 9.95 1.75
CA GLN A 160 -8.58 9.18 1.40
C GLN A 160 -9.38 8.75 2.63
N TYR A 161 -8.71 8.48 3.74
CA TYR A 161 -9.29 7.91 4.97
C TYR A 161 -9.20 8.87 6.16
N ASP A 162 -9.28 10.17 5.89
CA ASP A 162 -9.13 11.22 6.90
C ASP A 162 -9.99 10.94 8.15
N GLY A 163 -9.36 10.97 9.33
CA GLY A 163 -9.98 10.65 10.62
C GLY A 163 -10.10 9.16 11.00
N SER A 164 -9.78 8.21 10.11
CA SER A 164 -9.85 6.75 10.38
C SER A 164 -8.50 6.02 10.34
N ILE A 165 -7.43 6.75 10.00
CA ILE A 165 -6.05 6.27 9.99
C ILE A 165 -5.20 7.07 10.97
N ILE A 166 -4.33 6.38 11.70
CA ILE A 166 -3.25 6.99 12.47
C ILE A 166 -1.95 6.76 11.71
N ALA A 167 -1.24 7.83 11.37
CA ALA A 167 0.14 7.73 10.90
C ALA A 167 1.05 7.60 12.13
N ASN A 168 1.81 6.51 12.22
CA ASN A 168 2.82 6.33 13.27
C ASN A 168 4.20 6.21 12.62
N GLY A 169 4.88 7.35 12.46
CA GLY A 169 6.10 7.43 11.67
C GLY A 169 5.85 7.04 10.22
N ASP A 170 6.53 5.99 9.75
CA ASP A 170 6.39 5.46 8.39
C ASP A 170 5.22 4.47 8.21
N GLU A 171 4.60 4.05 9.31
CA GLU A 171 3.50 3.08 9.29
C GLU A 171 2.13 3.73 9.10
N ILE A 172 1.22 2.95 8.52
CA ILE A 172 -0.18 3.31 8.33
C ILE A 172 -1.03 2.39 9.21
N VAL A 173 -1.75 2.96 10.18
CA VAL A 173 -2.58 2.20 11.12
C VAL A 173 -4.05 2.47 10.84
N PHE A 174 -4.79 1.43 10.49
CA PHE A 174 -6.21 1.45 10.22
C PHE A 174 -6.98 0.90 11.42
N ALA A 175 -7.94 1.67 11.94
CA ALA A 175 -8.88 1.14 12.92
C ALA A 175 -9.89 0.20 12.21
N VAL A 176 -9.99 -1.03 12.68
CA VAL A 176 -11.03 -1.97 12.28
C VAL A 176 -12.21 -1.86 13.25
N LEU A 177 -11.91 -1.87 14.54
CA LEU A 177 -12.86 -1.71 15.63
C LEU A 177 -12.21 -0.85 16.72
N ASN A 178 -12.99 0.09 17.26
CA ASN A 178 -12.58 0.89 18.42
C ASN A 178 -13.06 0.23 19.73
#